data_AF-A0A0H3DT50-F1
#
_entry.id   AF-A0A0H3DT50-F1
#
_cell.length_a   1.000
_cell.length_b   1.000
_cell.length_c   1.000
_cell.angle_alpha   90.00
_cell.angle_beta   90.00
_cell.angle_gamma   90.00
#
_symmetry.space_group_name_H-M   'P 1'
#
loop_
_entity.id
_entity.type
_entity.pdbx_description
1 polymer ?
#
loop_
_entity_poly.entity_id
_entity_poly.type
_entity_poly.pdbx_seq_one_letter_code
_entity_poly.pdbx_strand_id
1 'polypeptide(L)'
;MKAILGVAMAAIVLTGCAQPSAPSQEGQLLKQAYSKCIQDADGKHDKVASCQTILEVMKQSKAHAAFAQKESVSVLNYQQCIEAAMSGAGDNYTARCGKLWQEIRASNAN
;
A
#
# COMPACT_ATOMS: atom_id res chain seq x y z
N MET A 1 -64.91 -16.65 -5.15
CA MET A 1 -63.95 -16.93 -6.24
C MET A 1 -64.10 -15.88 -7.33
N LYS A 2 -63.09 -15.01 -7.54
CA LYS A 2 -62.77 -14.40 -8.84
C LYS A 2 -61.38 -13.75 -8.75
N ALA A 3 -60.51 -14.14 -9.67
CA ALA A 3 -59.09 -13.81 -9.73
C ALA A 3 -58.86 -12.41 -10.29
N ILE A 4 -57.85 -11.69 -9.77
CA ILE A 4 -57.05 -10.74 -10.56
C ILE A 4 -55.59 -10.84 -10.08
N LEU A 5 -54.78 -11.54 -10.89
CA LEU A 5 -53.33 -11.42 -10.90
C LEU A 5 -52.96 -9.98 -11.28
N GLY A 6 -52.17 -9.31 -10.45
CA GLY A 6 -51.48 -8.07 -10.79
C GLY A 6 -49.98 -8.28 -10.62
N VAL A 7 -49.30 -8.68 -11.69
CA VAL A 7 -47.84 -8.71 -11.76
C VAL A 7 -47.36 -7.27 -11.94
N ALA A 8 -46.83 -6.67 -10.87
CA ALA A 8 -46.06 -5.43 -10.97
C ALA A 8 -44.59 -5.82 -11.22
N MET A 9 -44.16 -5.72 -12.48
CA MET A 9 -42.75 -5.81 -12.84
C MET A 9 -42.00 -4.60 -12.28
N ALA A 10 -41.33 -4.80 -11.14
CA ALA A 10 -40.32 -3.87 -10.67
C ALA A 10 -39.08 -4.02 -11.58
N ALA A 11 -39.01 -3.20 -12.62
CA ALA A 11 -37.78 -2.97 -13.35
C ALA A 11 -36.83 -2.19 -12.44
N ILE A 12 -36.07 -2.93 -11.61
CA ILE A 12 -34.96 -2.37 -10.86
C ILE A 12 -33.85 -2.13 -11.89
N VAL A 13 -33.79 -0.92 -12.41
CA VAL A 13 -32.57 -0.42 -13.05
C VAL A 13 -31.56 -0.34 -11.93
N LEU A 14 -30.71 -1.37 -11.80
CA LEU A 14 -29.53 -1.31 -10.96
C LEU A 14 -28.62 -0.26 -11.60
N THR A 15 -28.83 1.01 -11.24
CA THR A 15 -27.79 2.02 -11.35
C THR A 15 -26.59 1.44 -10.64
N GLY A 16 -25.56 1.12 -11.42
CA GLY A 16 -24.31 0.54 -10.94
C GLY A 16 -23.66 1.50 -9.95
N CYS A 17 -24.03 1.40 -8.69
CA CYS A 17 -23.18 1.82 -7.59
C CYS A 17 -21.91 0.99 -7.75
N ALA A 18 -20.86 1.59 -8.29
CA ALA A 18 -19.50 1.10 -8.08
C ALA A 18 -19.29 1.12 -6.57
N GLN A 19 -19.70 0.05 -5.90
CA GLN A 19 -19.35 -0.17 -4.51
C GLN A 19 -17.83 -0.12 -4.47
N PRO A 20 -17.22 0.68 -3.57
CA PRO A 20 -15.80 0.51 -3.30
C PRO A 20 -15.64 -0.93 -2.86
N SER A 21 -15.15 -1.77 -3.77
CA SER A 21 -14.88 -3.18 -3.50
C SER A 21 -13.98 -3.20 -2.29
N ALA A 22 -14.45 -3.80 -1.19
CA ALA A 22 -13.64 -4.02 -0.02
C ALA A 22 -12.30 -4.66 -0.46
N PRO A 23 -11.17 -4.27 0.13
CA PRO A 23 -9.87 -4.76 -0.31
C PRO A 23 -9.87 -6.28 -0.33
N SER A 24 -9.50 -6.87 -1.47
CA SER A 24 -9.47 -8.32 -1.65
C SER A 24 -8.56 -8.96 -0.59
N GLN A 25 -8.89 -10.18 -0.17
CA GLN A 25 -8.07 -10.92 0.81
C GLN A 25 -6.60 -11.01 0.36
N GLU A 26 -6.37 -11.17 -0.94
CA GLU A 26 -5.04 -11.14 -1.54
C GLU A 26 -4.34 -9.78 -1.37
N GLY A 27 -5.04 -8.67 -1.61
CA GLY A 27 -4.46 -7.34 -1.45
C GLY A 27 -4.16 -6.96 0.00
N GLN A 28 -4.93 -7.49 0.95
CA GLN A 28 -4.60 -7.39 2.39
C GLN A 28 -3.35 -8.20 2.75
N LEU A 29 -3.23 -9.42 2.20
CA LEU A 29 -2.04 -10.26 2.37
C LEU A 29 -0.78 -9.58 1.80
N LEU A 30 -0.88 -8.98 0.62
CA LEU A 30 0.22 -8.22 0.00
C LEU A 30 0.63 -7.01 0.85
N LYS A 31 -0.35 -6.26 1.37
CA LYS A 31 -0.06 -5.16 2.30
C LYS A 31 0.68 -5.65 3.54
N GLN A 32 0.22 -6.76 4.14
CA GLN A 32 0.87 -7.34 5.31
C GLN A 32 2.29 -7.85 5.00
N ALA A 33 2.48 -8.50 3.86
CA ALA A 33 3.78 -8.97 3.40
C ALA A 33 4.75 -7.78 3.19
N TYR A 34 4.27 -6.71 2.57
CA TYR A 34 5.04 -5.47 2.44
C TYR A 34 5.39 -4.88 3.82
N SER A 35 4.41 -4.71 4.71
CA SER A 35 4.63 -4.14 6.04
C SER A 35 5.64 -4.95 6.86
N LYS A 36 5.58 -6.29 6.81
CA LYS A 36 6.57 -7.19 7.40
C LYS A 36 7.96 -6.99 6.78
N CYS A 37 8.04 -7.03 5.45
CA CYS A 37 9.30 -6.86 4.72
C CYS A 37 9.98 -5.53 5.11
N ILE A 38 9.23 -4.44 5.03
CA ILE A 38 9.81 -3.12 5.23
C ILE A 38 10.24 -2.94 6.67
N GLN A 39 9.49 -3.42 7.68
CA GLN A 39 9.83 -3.33 9.12
C GLN A 39 11.19 -3.95 9.48
N ASP A 40 11.62 -5.00 8.78
CA ASP A 40 12.90 -5.69 9.02
C ASP A 40 14.09 -5.11 8.24
N ALA A 41 13.83 -4.06 7.43
CA ALA A 41 14.77 -3.47 6.48
C ALA A 41 15.46 -2.18 6.98
N ASP A 42 15.29 -1.79 8.24
CA ASP A 42 15.93 -0.58 8.81
C ASP A 42 17.44 -0.56 8.54
N GLY A 43 17.90 0.51 7.89
CA GLY A 43 19.28 0.78 7.52
C GLY A 43 19.87 -0.13 6.44
N LYS A 44 19.10 -1.09 5.92
CA LYS A 44 19.60 -2.15 5.01
C LYS A 44 19.16 -1.84 3.58
N HIS A 45 19.99 -1.07 2.87
CA HIS A 45 19.73 -0.62 1.49
C HIS A 45 19.15 -1.74 0.58
N ASP A 46 19.79 -2.91 0.54
CA ASP A 46 19.37 -4.01 -0.33
C ASP A 46 18.04 -4.66 0.09
N LYS A 47 17.76 -4.70 1.40
CA LYS A 47 16.47 -5.21 1.91
C LYS A 47 15.34 -4.24 1.60
N VAL A 48 15.59 -2.93 1.75
CA VAL A 48 14.64 -1.87 1.38
C VAL A 48 14.27 -1.95 -0.10
N ALA A 49 15.28 -2.12 -0.97
CA ALA A 49 15.08 -2.32 -2.41
C ALA A 49 14.23 -3.57 -2.71
N SER A 50 14.50 -4.69 -2.01
CA SER A 50 13.76 -5.94 -2.21
C SER A 50 12.27 -5.82 -1.85
N CYS A 51 11.91 -4.99 -0.86
CA CYS A 51 10.51 -4.79 -0.49
C CYS A 51 9.70 -4.02 -1.55
N GLN A 52 10.36 -3.27 -2.44
CA GLN A 52 9.69 -2.55 -3.53
C GLN A 52 8.98 -3.48 -4.51
N THR A 53 9.47 -4.71 -4.70
CA THR A 53 8.82 -5.69 -5.59
C THR A 53 7.38 -6.00 -5.15
N ILE A 54 7.11 -6.04 -3.84
CA ILE A 54 5.76 -6.25 -3.33
C ILE A 54 4.87 -5.04 -3.67
N LEU A 55 5.40 -3.83 -3.56
CA LEU A 55 4.69 -2.61 -3.96
C LEU A 55 4.38 -2.58 -5.46
N GLU A 56 5.30 -3.04 -6.32
CA GLU A 56 5.04 -3.12 -7.76
C GLU A 56 3.88 -4.06 -8.10
N VAL A 57 3.76 -5.19 -7.39
CA VAL A 57 2.59 -6.08 -7.52
C VAL A 57 1.34 -5.37 -7.00
N MET A 58 1.40 -4.72 -5.84
CA MET A 58 0.25 -4.01 -5.26
C MET A 58 -0.28 -2.86 -6.13
N LYS A 59 0.59 -2.20 -6.91
CA LYS A 59 0.19 -1.14 -7.86
C LYS A 59 -0.76 -1.64 -8.94
N GLN A 60 -0.72 -2.93 -9.27
CA GLN A 60 -1.61 -3.54 -10.27
C GLN A 60 -3.05 -3.68 -9.77
N SER A 61 -3.26 -3.66 -8.44
CA SER A 61 -4.59 -3.69 -7.84
C SER A 61 -5.14 -2.28 -7.63
N LYS A 62 -6.30 -1.98 -8.24
CA LYS A 62 -6.98 -0.68 -8.08
C LYS A 62 -7.27 -0.33 -6.61
N ALA A 63 -7.56 -1.32 -5.78
CA ALA A 63 -7.86 -1.13 -4.36
C ALA A 63 -6.64 -0.75 -3.52
N HIS A 64 -5.43 -1.05 -3.98
CA HIS A 64 -4.18 -0.86 -3.23
C HIS A 64 -3.18 0.09 -3.90
N ALA A 65 -3.44 0.48 -5.15
CA ALA A 65 -2.54 1.33 -5.93
C ALA A 65 -2.18 2.64 -5.24
N ALA A 66 -3.14 3.32 -4.58
CA ALA A 66 -2.86 4.57 -3.88
C ALA A 66 -1.89 4.39 -2.71
N PHE A 67 -2.06 3.32 -1.92
CA PHE A 67 -1.13 2.98 -0.84
C PHE A 67 0.24 2.63 -1.42
N ALA A 68 0.28 1.76 -2.45
CA ALA A 68 1.51 1.27 -3.03
C ALA A 68 2.34 2.39 -3.70
N GLN A 69 1.68 3.34 -4.36
CA GLN A 69 2.33 4.53 -4.93
C GLN A 69 2.95 5.42 -3.86
N LYS A 70 2.18 5.75 -2.81
CA LYS A 70 2.68 6.57 -1.69
C LYS A 70 3.89 5.90 -1.04
N GLU A 71 3.78 4.60 -0.74
CA GLU A 71 4.87 3.87 -0.10
C GLU A 71 6.10 3.71 -0.98
N SER A 72 5.92 3.56 -2.30
CA SER A 72 7.07 3.50 -3.22
C SER A 72 7.91 4.77 -3.15
N VAL A 73 7.28 5.94 -3.03
CA VAL A 73 7.99 7.22 -2.89
C VAL A 73 8.69 7.29 -1.54
N SER A 74 8.01 6.94 -0.44
CA SER A 74 8.61 6.91 0.90
C SER A 74 9.85 6.02 0.97
N VAL A 75 9.75 4.80 0.44
CA VAL A 75 10.83 3.81 0.40
C VAL A 75 12.00 4.28 -0.46
N LEU A 76 11.73 4.87 -1.63
CA LEU A 76 12.78 5.42 -2.49
C LEU A 76 13.55 6.55 -1.79
N ASN A 77 12.84 7.47 -1.12
CA ASN A 77 13.48 8.55 -0.37
C ASN A 77 14.38 8.01 0.75
N TYR A 78 13.92 6.96 1.45
CA TYR A 78 14.70 6.31 2.49
C TYR A 78 15.93 5.59 1.94
N GLN A 79 15.79 4.88 0.82
CA GLN A 79 16.88 4.21 0.12
C GLN A 79 18.00 5.20 -0.28
N GLN A 80 17.63 6.31 -0.93
CA GLN A 80 18.56 7.39 -1.29
C GLN A 80 19.23 8.00 -0.07
N CYS A 81 18.51 8.11 1.05
CA CYS A 81 19.08 8.59 2.30
C CYS A 81 20.15 7.64 2.85
N ILE A 82 19.87 6.33 2.88
CA ILE A 82 20.84 5.32 3.33
C ILE A 82 22.07 5.35 2.43
N GLU A 83 21.90 5.40 1.12
CA GLU A 83 23.00 5.47 0.16
C GLU A 83 23.93 6.67 0.43
N ALA A 84 23.36 7.85 0.61
CA ALA A 84 24.13 9.04 0.94
C ALA A 84 24.78 8.97 2.34
N ALA A 85 24.12 8.36 3.32
CA ALA A 85 24.73 8.11 4.62
C ALA A 85 25.97 7.19 4.51
N MET A 86 25.87 6.12 3.70
CA MET A 86 26.96 5.19 3.42
C MET A 86 28.12 5.84 2.65
N SER A 87 27.85 6.86 1.82
CA SER A 87 28.89 7.60 1.09
C SER A 87 29.67 8.61 1.95
N GLY A 88 29.53 8.56 3.28
CA GLY A 88 30.28 9.39 4.23
C GLY A 88 29.64 10.74 4.55
N ALA A 89 28.33 10.90 4.34
CA ALA A 89 27.67 12.20 4.50
C ALA A 89 27.48 12.68 5.95
N GLY A 90 27.81 11.88 6.97
CA GLY A 90 27.85 12.28 8.39
C GLY A 90 26.52 12.20 9.14
N ASP A 91 26.51 12.64 10.41
CA ASP A 91 25.42 12.44 11.38
C ASP A 91 24.08 13.08 10.98
N ASN A 92 24.10 14.14 10.17
CA ASN A 92 22.90 14.79 9.63
C ASN A 92 22.07 13.84 8.76
N TYR A 93 22.71 12.93 8.03
CA TYR A 93 22.03 11.93 7.22
C TYR A 93 21.43 10.84 8.09
N THR A 94 22.13 10.37 9.13
CA THR A 94 21.58 9.38 10.08
C THR A 94 20.28 9.86 10.71
N ALA A 95 20.23 11.11 11.22
CA ALA A 95 19.02 11.68 11.80
C ALA A 95 17.88 11.82 10.77
N ARG A 96 18.21 12.26 9.54
CA ARG A 96 17.23 12.41 8.46
C ARG A 96 16.66 11.07 8.01
N CYS A 97 17.51 10.05 7.83
CA CYS A 97 17.07 8.71 7.45
C CYS A 97 16.22 8.10 8.56
N GLY A 98 16.57 8.32 9.83
CA GLY A 98 15.76 7.91 10.98
C GLY A 98 14.36 8.52 10.96
N LYS A 99 14.20 9.79 10.57
CA LYS A 99 12.88 10.41 10.41
C LYS A 99 12.06 9.77 9.29
N LEU A 100 12.64 9.60 8.10
CA LEU A 100 11.99 8.93 6.97
C LEU A 100 11.55 7.51 7.35
N TRP A 101 12.39 6.80 8.09
CA TRP A 101 12.08 5.48 8.61
C TRP A 101 10.87 5.48 9.56
N GLN A 102 10.80 6.42 10.51
CA GLN A 102 9.63 6.52 11.40
C GLN A 102 8.34 6.80 10.62
N GLU A 103 8.38 7.62 9.57
CA GLU A 103 7.23 7.91 8.72
C GLU A 103 6.76 6.64 7.97
N ILE A 104 7.70 5.85 7.41
CA ILE A 104 7.40 4.55 6.80
C ILE A 104 6.79 3.60 7.84
N ARG A 105 7.38 3.47 9.03
CA ARG A 105 6.84 2.58 10.07
C ARG A 105 5.46 3.00 10.52
N ALA A 106 5.19 4.30 10.68
CA ALA A 106 3.88 4.81 11.05
C ALA A 106 2.81 4.47 9.99
N SER A 107 3.16 4.57 8.70
CA SER A 107 2.27 4.17 7.59
C SER A 107 1.97 2.66 7.57
N ASN A 108 2.88 1.86 8.13
CA ASN A 108 2.84 0.40 8.16
C ASN A 108 2.50 -0.18 9.54
N ALA A 109 2.18 0.66 10.53
CA ALA A 109 1.73 0.22 11.83
C ALA A 109 0.24 -0.17 11.72
N ASN A 110 -0.02 -1.47 11.58
CA ASN A 110 -1.33 -2.08 11.79
C ASN A 110 -1.14 -3.31 12.70
#